data_AF-A0A6S8XZV3-F1
#
_entry.id   AF-A0A6S8XZV3-F1
#
_cell.length_a   1.000
_cell.length_b   1.000
_cell.length_c   1.000
_cell.angle_alpha   90.00
_cell.angle_beta   90.00
_cell.angle_gamma   90.00
#
_symmetry.space_group_name_H-M   'P 1'
#
loop_
_entity.id
_entity.type
_entity.pdbx_description
1 polymer ?
#
loop_
_entity_poly.entity_id
_entity_poly.type
_entity_poly.pdbx_seq_one_letter_code
_entity_poly.pdbx_strand_id
1 'polypeptide(L)'
;MENSPSSSSPASLGINDGSAGGVGAGMNNNASAMECEPRTSDPITQPTTTAGGVASDSNGSSLAEAVTTTTNDTTETTQHHHESSAPPPPPNPSLEPVHSIAQRLLSLRGSPPGTLASLAESEIRLLCQKVRPVLLSQPMLLELEAPLKICGDVHGQFTDLLRLFEYGGFPPESNYLFLGDYVDRGKQSLETICLLLSYKILHPENFFILRGNHESAGINRIYGFYDECKRRYSIRLWKVFSDVFNCLPVTALVDEKILCMHGGLSPEMESLNQIRDLSRPCDVPDVGLMCDLLWSDPDTGVNVSRPFFHVHV
;
A
#
# COMPACT_ATOMS: atom_id res chain seq x y z
N MET A 1 1.74 -0.30 -74.22
CA MET A 1 1.53 0.01 -72.80
C MET A 1 0.78 -1.19 -72.23
N GLU A 2 1.46 -2.32 -72.11
CA GLU A 2 2.21 -2.78 -70.92
C GLU A 2 1.34 -3.63 -69.97
N ASN A 3 1.71 -4.92 -69.96
CA ASN A 3 1.68 -5.93 -68.90
C ASN A 3 0.36 -6.54 -68.36
N SER A 4 0.11 -7.78 -68.80
CA SER A 4 -0.22 -8.95 -67.94
C SER A 4 1.01 -9.38 -67.09
N PRO A 5 1.00 -10.40 -66.20
CA PRO A 5 -0.08 -11.27 -65.74
C PRO A 5 -0.12 -11.53 -64.20
N SER A 6 -1.09 -12.35 -63.82
CA SER A 6 -1.26 -13.09 -62.56
C SER A 6 -0.06 -13.95 -62.12
N SER A 7 0.20 -14.00 -60.81
CA SER A 7 0.98 -15.03 -60.11
C SER A 7 0.44 -15.12 -58.66
N SER A 8 -0.03 -16.28 -58.19
CA SER A 8 0.70 -17.41 -57.59
C SER A 8 0.55 -17.43 -56.06
N SER A 9 -0.09 -18.48 -55.52
CA SER A 9 0.03 -18.86 -54.10
C SER A 9 1.49 -19.12 -53.72
N PRO A 10 1.83 -19.06 -52.42
CA PRO A 10 2.23 -20.33 -51.79
C PRO A 10 1.92 -20.47 -50.29
N ALA A 11 2.08 -21.73 -49.86
CA ALA A 11 2.56 -22.20 -48.56
C ALA A 11 1.59 -22.27 -47.36
N SER A 12 0.96 -23.45 -47.27
CA SER A 12 0.71 -24.14 -46.00
C SER A 12 2.03 -24.42 -45.26
N LEU A 13 2.17 -23.93 -44.04
CA LEU A 13 3.20 -24.36 -43.08
C LEU A 13 2.49 -24.96 -41.86
N GLY A 14 2.84 -26.22 -41.58
CA GLY A 14 2.23 -27.05 -40.57
C GLY A 14 2.44 -26.53 -39.16
N ILE A 15 1.38 -26.67 -38.36
CA ILE A 15 1.41 -26.52 -36.91
C ILE A 15 2.16 -27.74 -36.37
N ASN A 16 3.30 -27.50 -35.74
CA ASN A 16 4.04 -28.52 -35.00
C ASN A 16 3.55 -28.45 -33.54
N ASP A 17 2.75 -29.43 -33.13
CA ASP A 17 2.38 -29.65 -31.74
C ASP A 17 3.62 -30.12 -30.96
N GLY A 18 4.20 -29.19 -30.21
CA GLY A 18 5.30 -29.43 -29.27
C GLY A 18 4.85 -29.11 -27.86
N SER A 19 4.41 -30.15 -27.15
CA SER A 19 4.06 -30.19 -25.73
C SER A 19 4.91 -29.29 -24.83
N ALA A 20 4.33 -28.20 -24.33
CA ALA A 20 4.82 -27.48 -23.16
C ALA A 20 4.11 -28.05 -21.93
N GLY A 21 4.82 -28.88 -21.17
CA GLY A 21 4.36 -29.40 -19.88
C GLY A 21 4.10 -28.24 -18.92
N GLY A 22 2.83 -28.03 -18.59
CA GLY A 22 2.42 -27.11 -17.55
C GLY A 22 2.85 -27.66 -16.19
N VAL A 23 3.76 -26.95 -15.53
CA VAL A 23 3.94 -27.07 -14.08
C VAL A 23 3.12 -25.94 -13.49
N GLY A 24 1.89 -26.26 -13.10
CA GLY A 24 1.02 -25.35 -12.37
C GLY A 24 1.58 -25.14 -10.96
N ALA A 25 2.25 -24.01 -10.73
CA ALA A 25 2.47 -23.50 -9.38
C ALA A 25 1.13 -22.98 -8.87
N GLY A 26 0.43 -23.80 -8.10
CA GLY A 26 -0.72 -23.37 -7.31
C GLY A 26 -0.23 -22.45 -6.19
N MET A 27 -0.35 -21.13 -6.41
CA MET A 27 -0.15 -20.14 -5.37
C MET A 27 -1.45 -20.00 -4.57
N ASN A 28 -1.44 -20.52 -3.34
CA ASN A 28 -2.47 -20.25 -2.34
C ASN A 28 -2.23 -18.84 -1.78
N ASN A 29 -2.85 -17.84 -2.37
CA ASN A 29 -2.75 -16.46 -1.91
C ASN A 29 -3.79 -16.19 -0.81
N ASN A 30 -3.40 -16.42 0.44
CA ASN A 30 -4.05 -15.74 1.56
C ASN A 30 -3.42 -14.35 1.66
N ALA A 31 -4.20 -13.30 1.42
CA ALA A 31 -3.79 -11.93 1.70
C ALA A 31 -3.41 -11.83 3.20
N SER A 32 -2.11 -11.72 3.48
CA SER A 32 -1.59 -11.48 4.81
C SER A 32 -1.17 -10.01 4.89
N ALA A 33 -1.58 -9.33 5.97
CA ALA A 33 -1.12 -7.98 6.25
C ALA A 33 0.01 -8.05 7.30
N MET A 34 1.12 -7.37 7.02
CA MET A 34 2.21 -7.20 7.97
C MET A 34 1.98 -5.91 8.77
N GLU A 35 2.09 -5.97 10.10
CA GLU A 35 2.01 -4.81 10.99
C GLU A 35 3.40 -4.24 11.23
N CYS A 36 3.58 -2.93 10.98
CA CYS A 36 4.79 -2.21 11.33
C CYS A 36 4.50 -1.32 12.55
N GLU A 37 4.97 -1.75 13.73
CA GLU A 37 4.75 -1.05 15.00
C GLU A 37 5.92 -0.11 15.35
N PRO A 38 5.67 1.07 15.96
CA PRO A 38 6.72 1.94 16.46
C PRO A 38 7.47 1.25 17.61
N ARG A 39 8.79 1.09 17.49
CA ARG A 39 9.59 0.55 18.59
C ARG A 39 9.66 1.56 19.73
N THR A 40 9.22 1.15 20.91
CA THR A 40 9.59 1.83 22.16
C THR A 40 11.09 1.62 22.40
N SER A 41 11.78 2.69 22.81
CA SER A 41 13.18 2.61 23.21
C SER A 41 13.29 1.76 24.50
N ASP A 42 13.84 0.55 24.40
CA ASP A 42 14.21 -0.22 25.59
C ASP A 42 15.33 0.52 26.36
N PRO A 43 15.20 0.70 27.69
CA PRO A 43 16.28 1.29 28.48
C PRO A 43 17.46 0.32 28.58
N ILE A 44 18.65 0.86 28.36
CA ILE A 44 19.94 0.15 28.50
C ILE A 44 20.11 -0.29 29.96
N THR A 45 19.99 -1.60 30.21
CA THR A 45 20.34 -2.21 31.50
C THR A 45 21.86 -2.28 31.63
N GLN A 46 22.46 -1.48 32.52
CA GLN A 46 23.87 -1.63 32.89
C GLN A 46 24.06 -2.85 33.82
N PRO A 47 25.17 -3.61 33.69
CA PRO A 47 25.44 -4.74 34.57
C PRO A 47 26.01 -4.27 35.92
N THR A 48 25.32 -4.62 37.01
CA THR A 48 25.81 -4.53 38.38
C THR A 48 26.95 -5.52 38.64
N THR A 49 28.09 -5.01 39.12
CA THR A 49 29.19 -5.81 39.67
C THR A 49 29.12 -5.89 41.20
N THR A 50 29.60 -7.02 41.70
CA THR A 50 29.48 -7.58 43.04
C THR A 50 30.39 -6.94 44.10
N ALA A 51 29.81 -6.80 45.31
CA ALA A 51 30.33 -6.91 46.68
C ALA A 51 31.86 -6.87 46.97
N GLY A 52 32.23 -6.03 47.96
CA GLY A 52 33.47 -6.16 48.73
C GLY A 52 33.61 -5.15 49.89
N GLY A 53 33.25 -5.58 51.11
CA GLY A 53 34.08 -5.44 52.33
C GLY A 53 34.33 -4.10 53.08
N VAL A 54 33.80 -4.07 54.31
CA VAL A 54 34.47 -3.73 55.61
C VAL A 54 34.57 -2.25 56.11
N ALA A 55 33.80 -2.02 57.20
CA ALA A 55 34.01 -1.27 58.47
C ALA A 55 34.60 0.17 58.50
N SER A 56 33.91 1.09 59.20
CA SER A 56 34.20 1.46 60.61
C SER A 56 33.44 2.74 61.06
N ASP A 57 32.98 2.67 62.31
CA ASP A 57 32.93 3.69 63.37
C ASP A 57 32.12 5.01 63.28
N SER A 58 31.09 5.03 64.14
CA SER A 58 30.94 5.93 65.31
C SER A 58 30.10 7.23 65.24
N ASN A 59 29.19 7.28 66.23
CA ASN A 59 28.80 8.39 67.12
C ASN A 59 27.81 9.50 66.73
N GLY A 60 26.87 9.71 67.69
CA GLY A 60 26.24 10.99 68.06
C GLY A 60 24.80 11.16 67.55
N SER A 61 23.75 10.89 68.33
CA SER A 61 23.06 11.80 69.30
C SER A 61 22.68 13.15 68.68
N SER A 62 21.52 13.77 68.85
CA SER A 62 20.26 13.58 69.59
C SER A 62 19.39 14.83 69.29
N LEU A 63 18.13 14.83 69.78
CA LEU A 63 17.22 15.99 69.96
C LEU A 63 16.45 16.35 68.67
N ALA A 64 15.16 16.07 68.51
CA ALA A 64 14.00 16.34 69.35
C ALA A 64 13.84 17.83 69.68
N GLU A 65 12.97 18.51 68.94
CA GLU A 65 12.11 19.57 69.49
C GLU A 65 10.85 19.71 68.63
N ALA A 66 9.72 19.48 69.29
CA ALA A 66 8.39 19.74 68.79
C ALA A 66 7.95 21.12 69.29
N VAL A 67 7.41 21.96 68.41
CA VAL A 67 6.64 23.14 68.80
C VAL A 67 5.37 23.18 67.95
N THR A 68 4.24 23.04 68.66
CA THR A 68 2.85 23.23 68.21
C THR A 68 2.60 24.73 68.03
N THR A 69 1.95 25.18 66.96
CA THR A 69 0.55 25.71 66.87
C THR A 69 0.67 26.78 65.75
N THR A 70 -0.12 26.85 64.68
CA THR A 70 -1.52 27.28 64.61
C THR A 70 -2.01 27.11 63.16
N THR A 71 -3.26 26.68 63.07
CA THR A 71 -4.21 26.74 61.96
C THR A 71 -4.00 27.83 60.90
N ASN A 72 -4.11 27.46 59.63
CA ASN A 72 -5.11 28.06 58.74
C ASN A 72 -5.41 27.15 57.53
N ASP A 73 -6.71 27.00 57.34
CA ASP A 73 -7.43 26.20 56.38
C ASP A 73 -7.52 26.97 55.05
N THR A 74 -7.05 26.38 53.95
CA THR A 74 -7.50 26.74 52.60
C THR A 74 -7.24 25.57 51.66
N THR A 75 -8.30 24.83 51.36
CA THR A 75 -8.35 23.78 50.36
C THR A 75 -8.31 24.38 48.95
N GLU A 76 -7.23 24.21 48.21
CA GLU A 76 -7.22 24.36 46.75
C GLU A 76 -7.54 23.01 46.10
N THR A 77 -8.75 22.94 45.54
CA THR A 77 -9.25 21.81 44.75
C THR A 77 -8.71 21.91 43.33
N THR A 78 -7.82 21.00 42.95
CA THR A 78 -7.33 20.82 41.58
C THR A 78 -8.47 20.40 40.66
N GLN A 79 -8.93 21.31 39.78
CA GLN A 79 -9.90 21.01 38.74
C GLN A 79 -9.21 20.26 37.59
N HIS A 80 -9.59 19.00 37.38
CA HIS A 80 -9.29 18.26 36.15
C HIS A 80 -10.14 18.83 35.01
N HIS A 81 -9.50 19.55 34.08
CA HIS A 81 -10.12 19.95 32.83
C HIS A 81 -10.31 18.72 31.93
N HIS A 82 -11.58 18.41 31.66
CA HIS A 82 -12.00 17.47 30.62
C HIS A 82 -11.80 18.16 29.27
N GLU A 83 -10.77 17.77 28.51
CA GLU A 83 -10.67 18.16 27.10
C GLU A 83 -11.78 17.46 26.32
N SER A 84 -12.81 18.22 25.97
CA SER A 84 -13.84 17.82 25.02
C SER A 84 -13.22 17.79 23.63
N SER A 85 -13.04 16.60 23.05
CA SER A 85 -12.65 16.43 21.66
C SER A 85 -13.62 17.21 20.77
N ALA A 86 -13.11 18.16 19.99
CA ALA A 86 -13.91 18.90 19.03
C ALA A 86 -14.60 17.92 18.05
N PRO A 87 -15.86 18.20 17.64
CA PRO A 87 -16.51 17.39 16.61
C PRO A 87 -15.66 17.41 15.33
N PRO A 88 -15.62 16.31 14.56
CA PRO A 88 -14.86 16.25 13.33
C PRO A 88 -15.27 17.39 12.40
N PRO A 89 -14.32 18.00 11.68
CA PRO A 89 -14.64 19.07 10.74
C PRO A 89 -15.69 18.57 9.74
N PRO A 90 -16.64 19.43 9.34
CA PRO A 90 -17.66 19.05 8.37
C PRO A 90 -16.99 18.56 7.08
N PRO A 91 -17.55 17.53 6.42
CA PRO A 91 -16.97 16.97 5.21
C PRO A 91 -16.79 18.07 4.16
N ASN A 92 -15.61 18.09 3.53
CA ASN A 92 -15.32 19.02 2.45
C ASN A 92 -16.36 18.80 1.34
N PRO A 93 -17.20 19.79 0.98
CA PRO A 93 -18.29 19.62 0.02
C PRO A 93 -17.82 19.10 -1.34
N SER A 94 -16.54 19.29 -1.68
CA SER A 94 -15.93 18.82 -2.92
C SER A 94 -15.61 17.31 -2.96
N LEU A 95 -15.71 16.62 -1.82
CA LEU A 95 -15.42 15.19 -1.64
C LEU A 95 -16.67 14.32 -1.39
N GLU A 96 -17.84 14.93 -1.18
CA GLU A 96 -19.12 14.23 -0.99
C GLU A 96 -19.39 13.12 -2.03
N PRO A 97 -19.16 13.33 -3.35
CA PRO A 97 -19.33 12.26 -4.33
C PRO A 97 -18.43 11.04 -4.07
N VAL A 98 -17.18 11.27 -3.62
CA VAL A 98 -16.22 10.21 -3.32
C VAL A 98 -16.66 9.43 -2.08
N HIS A 99 -17.15 10.13 -1.06
CA HIS A 99 -17.70 9.52 0.14
C HIS A 99 -18.90 8.62 -0.18
N SER A 100 -19.84 9.12 -1.00
CA SER A 100 -21.00 8.35 -1.47
C SER A 100 -20.62 7.08 -2.25
N ILE A 101 -19.57 7.14 -3.07
CA ILE A 101 -19.05 5.96 -3.80
C ILE A 101 -18.46 4.94 -2.81
N ALA A 102 -17.59 5.39 -1.89
CA ALA A 102 -17.00 4.53 -0.87
C ALA A 102 -18.06 3.84 0.00
N GLN A 103 -19.06 4.59 0.47
CA GLN A 103 -20.17 4.02 1.25
C GLN A 103 -20.94 2.94 0.51
N ARG A 104 -21.24 3.15 -0.79
CA ARG A 104 -21.92 2.12 -1.60
C ARG A 104 -21.05 0.87 -1.78
N LEU A 105 -19.75 1.02 -1.99
CA LEU A 105 -18.83 -0.11 -2.08
C LEU A 105 -18.77 -0.89 -0.76
N LEU A 106 -18.67 -0.19 0.37
CA LEU A 106 -18.65 -0.78 1.70
C LEU A 106 -20.00 -1.40 2.09
N SER A 107 -21.13 -0.90 1.56
CA SER A 107 -22.45 -1.48 1.81
C SER A 107 -22.62 -2.91 1.27
N LEU A 108 -21.71 -3.36 0.39
CA LEU A 108 -21.68 -4.74 -0.10
C LEU A 108 -21.15 -5.73 0.94
N ARG A 109 -20.66 -5.25 2.09
CA ARG A 109 -20.32 -6.11 3.24
C ARG A 109 -21.50 -6.99 3.63
N GLY A 110 -21.24 -8.28 3.82
CA GLY A 110 -22.26 -9.28 4.13
C GLY A 110 -23.17 -9.66 2.96
N SER A 111 -23.05 -9.03 1.79
CA SER A 111 -23.74 -9.48 0.58
C SER A 111 -23.11 -10.77 0.04
N PRO A 112 -23.83 -11.57 -0.75
CA PRO A 112 -23.25 -12.75 -1.40
C PRO A 112 -21.97 -12.42 -2.17
N PRO A 113 -20.90 -13.25 -2.10
CA PRO A 113 -19.68 -13.03 -2.86
C PRO A 113 -19.95 -12.87 -4.36
N GLY A 114 -19.33 -11.86 -4.98
CA GLY A 114 -19.58 -11.51 -6.39
C GLY A 114 -20.71 -10.51 -6.61
N THR A 115 -21.38 -10.02 -5.55
CA THR A 115 -22.35 -8.92 -5.68
C THR A 115 -21.64 -7.67 -6.20
N LEU A 116 -22.12 -7.12 -7.31
CA LEU A 116 -21.51 -5.97 -7.98
C LEU A 116 -22.02 -4.64 -7.41
N ALA A 117 -21.14 -3.65 -7.35
CA ALA A 117 -21.54 -2.30 -6.96
C ALA A 117 -22.26 -1.59 -8.12
N SER A 118 -23.34 -0.87 -7.80
CA SER A 118 -24.02 0.00 -8.77
C SER A 118 -23.31 1.36 -8.81
N LEU A 119 -22.21 1.42 -9.58
CA LEU A 119 -21.48 2.66 -9.88
C LEU A 119 -21.71 3.06 -11.33
N ALA A 120 -22.04 4.32 -11.58
CA ALA A 120 -22.12 4.86 -12.93
C ALA A 120 -20.72 5.13 -13.49
N GLU A 121 -20.55 5.02 -14.82
CA GLU A 121 -19.24 5.28 -15.45
C GLU A 121 -18.72 6.70 -15.15
N SER A 122 -19.60 7.69 -15.05
CA SER A 122 -19.26 9.07 -14.69
C SER A 122 -18.66 9.18 -13.28
N GLU A 123 -19.12 8.36 -12.34
CA GLU A 123 -18.63 8.33 -10.96
C GLU A 123 -17.23 7.74 -10.90
N ILE A 124 -16.99 6.65 -11.64
CA ILE A 124 -15.65 6.05 -11.76
C ILE A 124 -14.69 7.02 -12.44
N ARG A 125 -15.12 7.68 -13.51
CA ARG A 125 -14.32 8.73 -14.17
C ARG A 125 -14.00 9.88 -13.21
N LEU A 126 -14.94 10.28 -12.36
CA LEU A 126 -14.73 11.30 -11.35
C LEU A 126 -13.66 10.87 -10.33
N LEU A 127 -13.70 9.63 -9.84
CA LEU A 127 -12.64 9.08 -8.98
C LEU A 127 -11.27 9.18 -9.65
N CYS A 128 -11.17 8.69 -10.89
CA CYS A 128 -9.92 8.74 -11.65
C CYS A 128 -9.43 10.18 -11.86
N GLN A 129 -10.32 11.14 -12.11
CA GLN A 129 -9.95 12.55 -12.24
C GLN A 129 -9.45 13.16 -10.91
N LYS A 130 -10.07 12.79 -9.79
CA LYS A 130 -9.75 13.32 -8.46
C LYS A 130 -8.47 12.74 -7.88
N VAL A 131 -8.19 11.45 -8.11
CA VAL A 131 -7.02 10.77 -7.53
C VAL A 131 -5.71 11.12 -8.23
N ARG A 132 -5.73 11.39 -9.55
CA ARG A 132 -4.52 11.73 -10.32
C ARG A 132 -3.70 12.88 -9.72
N PRO A 133 -4.26 14.06 -9.40
CA PRO A 133 -3.48 15.14 -8.79
C PRO A 133 -2.94 14.74 -7.40
N VAL A 134 -3.66 13.93 -6.62
CA VAL A 134 -3.16 13.41 -5.33
C VAL A 134 -1.91 12.56 -5.54
N LEU A 135 -1.97 11.59 -6.45
CA LEU A 135 -0.83 10.71 -6.76
C LEU A 135 0.37 11.48 -7.30
N LEU A 136 0.15 12.45 -8.20
CA LEU A 136 1.22 13.26 -8.78
C LEU A 136 1.83 14.28 -7.79
N SER A 137 1.09 14.68 -6.76
CA SER A 137 1.60 15.58 -5.72
C SER A 137 2.55 14.90 -4.73
N GLN A 138 2.44 13.58 -4.58
CA GLN A 138 3.31 12.78 -3.72
C GLN A 138 4.49 12.23 -4.52
N PRO A 139 5.66 11.96 -3.91
CA PRO A 139 6.87 11.49 -4.62
C PRO A 139 6.73 10.06 -5.18
N MET A 140 7.64 9.66 -6.07
CA MET A 140 7.74 8.29 -6.60
C MET A 140 8.20 7.26 -5.57
N LEU A 141 9.08 7.70 -4.66
CA LEU A 141 9.47 7.01 -3.44
C LEU A 141 8.73 7.68 -2.29
N LEU A 142 7.70 7.02 -1.76
CA LEU A 142 6.99 7.50 -0.59
C LEU A 142 7.88 7.38 0.65
N GLU A 143 7.86 8.38 1.52
CA GLU A 143 8.56 8.33 2.82
C GLU A 143 7.47 8.31 3.89
N LEU A 144 7.36 7.18 4.61
CA LEU A 144 6.22 6.87 5.47
C LEU A 144 6.70 6.56 6.89
N GLU A 145 5.81 6.76 7.86
CA GLU A 145 6.07 6.50 9.28
C GLU A 145 5.13 5.43 9.83
N ALA A 146 5.62 4.62 10.77
CA ALA A 146 4.79 3.72 11.57
C ALA A 146 3.89 4.49 12.56
N PRO A 147 2.72 3.95 12.96
CA PRO A 147 2.20 2.63 12.63
C PRO A 147 1.50 2.59 11.26
N LEU A 148 1.72 1.51 10.51
CA LEU A 148 0.91 1.18 9.32
C LEU A 148 0.83 -0.32 9.06
N LYS A 149 -0.17 -0.73 8.28
CA LYS A 149 -0.37 -2.10 7.81
C LYS A 149 0.02 -2.19 6.33
N ILE A 150 0.87 -3.15 6.01
CA ILE A 150 1.36 -3.37 4.64
C ILE A 150 0.60 -4.56 4.04
N CYS A 151 0.04 -4.39 2.86
CA CYS A 151 -0.78 -5.39 2.18
C CYS A 151 -0.24 -5.70 0.78
N GLY A 152 -0.09 -6.98 0.46
CA GLY A 152 0.27 -7.45 -0.87
C GLY A 152 -0.91 -7.47 -1.85
N ASP A 153 -0.83 -8.37 -2.83
CA ASP A 153 -1.77 -8.50 -3.94
C ASP A 153 -3.23 -8.68 -3.51
N VAL A 154 -4.13 -8.10 -4.29
CA VAL A 154 -5.58 -8.25 -4.10
C VAL A 154 -6.26 -8.89 -5.31
N HIS A 155 -5.78 -8.61 -6.53
CA HIS A 155 -6.27 -9.21 -7.78
C HIS A 155 -7.79 -9.31 -7.90
N GLY A 156 -8.50 -8.21 -7.67
CA GLY A 156 -9.96 -8.16 -7.80
C GLY A 156 -10.74 -9.06 -6.83
N GLN A 157 -10.10 -9.57 -5.76
CA GLN A 157 -10.75 -10.32 -4.68
C GLN A 157 -11.44 -9.38 -3.69
N PHE A 158 -12.43 -8.61 -4.17
CA PHE A 158 -13.06 -7.54 -3.40
C PHE A 158 -13.65 -7.98 -2.06
N THR A 159 -14.23 -9.18 -1.98
CA THR A 159 -14.75 -9.71 -0.70
C THR A 159 -13.65 -9.93 0.33
N ASP A 160 -12.46 -10.35 -0.11
CA ASP A 160 -11.32 -10.56 0.77
C ASP A 160 -10.68 -9.23 1.17
N LEU A 161 -10.68 -8.22 0.28
CA LEU A 161 -10.30 -6.85 0.63
C LEU A 161 -11.20 -6.27 1.73
N LEU A 162 -12.52 -6.46 1.64
CA LEU A 162 -13.44 -6.01 2.70
C LEU A 162 -13.14 -6.69 4.03
N ARG A 163 -12.87 -8.00 4.02
CA ARG A 163 -12.46 -8.74 5.23
C ARG A 163 -11.14 -8.22 5.78
N LEU A 164 -10.16 -7.92 4.93
CA LEU A 164 -8.88 -7.37 5.35
C LEU A 164 -9.06 -6.07 6.16
N PHE A 165 -9.97 -5.18 5.74
CA PHE A 165 -10.31 -3.99 6.50
C PHE A 165 -11.13 -4.29 7.78
N GLU A 166 -11.98 -5.32 7.77
CA GLU A 166 -12.69 -5.75 8.99
C GLU A 166 -11.74 -6.26 10.07
N TYR A 167 -10.67 -6.96 9.68
CA TYR A 167 -9.65 -7.45 10.62
C TYR A 167 -8.63 -6.38 10.99
N GLY A 168 -8.19 -5.56 10.04
CA GLY A 168 -7.14 -4.57 10.24
C GLY A 168 -7.62 -3.19 10.69
N GLY A 169 -8.92 -2.94 10.74
CA GLY A 169 -9.49 -1.62 10.99
C GLY A 169 -9.68 -0.82 9.71
N PHE A 170 -10.78 -0.08 9.59
CA PHE A 170 -11.06 0.68 8.38
C PHE A 170 -10.29 2.01 8.38
N PRO A 171 -9.78 2.49 7.25
CA PRO A 171 -9.26 3.86 7.19
C PRO A 171 -10.31 4.89 7.62
N PRO A 172 -9.95 5.92 8.43
CA PRO A 172 -8.61 6.28 8.86
C PRO A 172 -8.17 5.68 10.22
N GLU A 173 -8.90 4.70 10.78
CA GLU A 173 -8.55 4.08 12.07
C GLU A 173 -7.19 3.35 12.01
N SER A 174 -6.79 2.89 10.82
CA SER A 174 -5.47 2.33 10.56
C SER A 174 -4.88 2.90 9.28
N ASN A 175 -3.57 3.12 9.30
CA ASN A 175 -2.81 3.52 8.12
C ASN A 175 -2.49 2.29 7.26
N TYR A 176 -2.53 2.44 5.94
CA TYR A 176 -2.31 1.34 5.01
C TYR A 176 -1.30 1.70 3.92
N LEU A 177 -0.45 0.73 3.57
CA LEU A 177 0.35 0.71 2.35
C LEU A 177 0.03 -0.56 1.57
N PHE A 178 -0.53 -0.42 0.37
CA PHE A 178 -0.68 -1.55 -0.54
C PHE A 178 0.47 -1.60 -1.55
N LEU A 179 0.94 -2.81 -1.84
CA LEU A 179 2.14 -3.04 -2.66
C LEU A 179 1.87 -3.19 -4.17
N GLY A 180 0.62 -3.10 -4.62
CA GLY A 180 0.26 -3.24 -6.03
C GLY A 180 -0.70 -4.39 -6.29
N ASP A 181 -0.92 -4.70 -7.57
CA ASP A 181 -1.69 -5.85 -8.06
C ASP A 181 -3.13 -5.87 -7.54
N TYR A 182 -3.83 -4.79 -7.87
CA TYR A 182 -5.22 -4.56 -7.47
C TYR A 182 -6.21 -5.23 -8.41
N VAL A 183 -5.85 -5.28 -9.70
CA VAL A 183 -6.72 -5.71 -10.79
C VAL A 183 -6.27 -7.04 -11.38
N ASP A 184 -7.04 -7.52 -12.36
CA ASP A 184 -6.85 -8.81 -13.06
C ASP A 184 -7.09 -10.04 -12.19
N ARG A 185 -7.20 -11.21 -12.86
CA ARG A 185 -7.37 -12.57 -12.32
C ARG A 185 -8.68 -12.81 -11.54
N GLY A 186 -9.06 -11.91 -10.64
CA GLY A 186 -10.32 -11.96 -9.90
C GLY A 186 -11.51 -11.40 -10.66
N LYS A 187 -12.67 -11.42 -9.98
CA LYS A 187 -13.98 -11.15 -10.60
C LYS A 187 -14.48 -9.71 -10.42
N GLN A 188 -13.87 -8.96 -9.49
CA GLN A 188 -14.35 -7.65 -9.03
C GLN A 188 -13.19 -6.65 -8.96
N SER A 189 -12.40 -6.55 -10.02
CA SER A 189 -11.27 -5.61 -10.09
C SER A 189 -11.76 -4.16 -10.01
N LEU A 190 -12.90 -3.86 -10.65
CA LEU A 190 -13.48 -2.52 -10.65
C LEU A 190 -13.88 -2.06 -9.24
N GLU A 191 -14.57 -2.90 -8.46
CA GLU A 191 -14.91 -2.58 -7.07
C GLU A 191 -13.65 -2.41 -6.20
N THR A 192 -12.69 -3.31 -6.37
CA THR A 192 -11.40 -3.30 -5.65
C THR A 192 -10.67 -1.98 -5.88
N ILE A 193 -10.35 -1.64 -7.13
CA ILE A 193 -9.62 -0.41 -7.41
C ILE A 193 -10.44 0.84 -7.08
N CYS A 194 -11.75 0.85 -7.30
CA CYS A 194 -12.58 2.03 -6.95
C CYS A 194 -12.59 2.29 -5.44
N LEU A 195 -12.60 1.25 -4.60
CA LEU A 195 -12.53 1.42 -3.14
C LEU A 195 -11.16 1.97 -2.72
N LEU A 196 -10.08 1.40 -3.23
CA LEU A 196 -8.71 1.85 -2.94
C LEU A 196 -8.48 3.31 -3.37
N LEU A 197 -8.92 3.70 -4.57
CA LEU A 197 -8.84 5.08 -5.04
C LEU A 197 -9.71 6.02 -4.21
N SER A 198 -10.88 5.57 -3.76
CA SER A 198 -11.73 6.38 -2.88
C SER A 198 -11.03 6.65 -1.54
N TYR A 199 -10.44 5.63 -0.92
CA TYR A 199 -9.64 5.82 0.30
C TYR A 199 -8.41 6.69 0.08
N LYS A 200 -7.72 6.55 -1.06
CA LYS A 200 -6.58 7.42 -1.38
C LYS A 200 -6.97 8.89 -1.47
N ILE A 201 -8.15 9.20 -2.02
CA ILE A 201 -8.67 10.57 -2.09
C ILE A 201 -9.12 11.07 -0.72
N LEU A 202 -9.80 10.23 0.07
CA LEU A 202 -10.37 10.62 1.36
C LEU A 202 -9.30 10.77 2.46
N HIS A 203 -8.23 9.98 2.39
CA HIS A 203 -7.18 9.90 3.40
C HIS A 203 -5.78 9.89 2.75
N PRO A 204 -5.39 10.95 2.02
CA PRO A 204 -4.17 10.96 1.21
C PRO A 204 -2.88 10.76 2.02
N GLU A 205 -2.89 11.11 3.31
CA GLU A 205 -1.76 11.02 4.24
C GLU A 205 -1.82 9.79 5.17
N ASN A 206 -2.84 8.93 5.04
CA ASN A 206 -2.99 7.70 5.85
C ASN A 206 -3.19 6.44 4.99
N PHE A 207 -3.49 6.60 3.70
CA PHE A 207 -3.74 5.51 2.78
C PHE A 207 -2.84 5.64 1.54
N PHE A 208 -1.98 4.65 1.34
CA PHE A 208 -0.94 4.64 0.31
C PHE A 208 -1.09 3.41 -0.57
N ILE A 209 -0.89 3.59 -1.87
CA ILE A 209 -1.00 2.55 -2.89
C ILE A 209 0.21 2.67 -3.82
N LEU A 210 0.97 1.58 -3.94
CA LEU A 210 2.08 1.46 -4.89
C LEU A 210 1.60 0.90 -6.23
N ARG A 211 2.47 0.90 -7.22
CA ARG A 211 2.22 0.30 -8.54
C ARG A 211 2.70 -1.15 -8.55
N GLY A 212 1.81 -2.09 -8.85
CA GLY A 212 2.17 -3.46 -9.23
C GLY A 212 2.30 -3.62 -10.74
N ASN A 213 2.82 -4.76 -11.20
CA ASN A 213 3.00 -5.00 -12.63
C ASN A 213 1.66 -5.13 -13.37
N HIS A 214 0.59 -5.53 -12.68
CA HIS A 214 -0.77 -5.55 -13.24
C HIS A 214 -1.37 -4.13 -13.40
N GLU A 215 -0.78 -3.09 -12.80
CA GLU A 215 -1.09 -1.69 -13.09
C GLU A 215 -0.31 -1.16 -14.32
N SER A 216 -0.13 -2.02 -15.33
CA SER A 216 0.37 -1.69 -16.67
C SER A 216 -0.65 -2.05 -17.75
N ALA A 217 -0.81 -1.17 -18.74
CA ALA A 217 -1.75 -1.39 -19.84
C ALA A 217 -1.42 -2.65 -20.65
N GLY A 218 -0.14 -3.02 -20.79
CA GLY A 218 0.26 -4.25 -21.49
C GLY A 218 -0.25 -5.52 -20.81
N ILE A 219 -0.17 -5.55 -19.48
CA ILE A 219 -0.53 -6.71 -18.65
C ILE A 219 -2.04 -6.82 -18.50
N ASN A 220 -2.68 -5.77 -18.00
CA ASN A 220 -4.12 -5.81 -17.70
C ASN A 220 -5.03 -5.76 -18.94
N ARG A 221 -4.42 -5.67 -20.13
CA ARG A 221 -5.09 -5.93 -21.40
C ARG A 221 -5.48 -7.39 -21.59
N ILE A 222 -4.72 -8.32 -21.01
CA ILE A 222 -4.78 -9.76 -21.28
C ILE A 222 -5.32 -10.53 -20.06
N TYR A 223 -5.03 -10.07 -18.84
CA TYR A 223 -5.33 -10.84 -17.61
C TYR A 223 -6.66 -10.51 -16.92
N GLY A 224 -7.50 -9.68 -17.54
CA GLY A 224 -8.94 -9.62 -17.24
C GLY A 224 -9.53 -8.22 -17.07
N PHE A 225 -8.76 -7.23 -16.60
CA PHE A 225 -9.29 -5.91 -16.26
C PHE A 225 -9.83 -5.15 -17.47
N TYR A 226 -9.13 -5.23 -18.61
CA TYR A 226 -9.64 -4.68 -19.86
C TYR A 226 -11.00 -5.27 -20.22
N ASP A 227 -11.13 -6.59 -20.16
CA ASP A 227 -12.38 -7.28 -20.52
C ASP A 227 -13.49 -6.98 -19.51
N GLU A 228 -13.16 -6.84 -18.23
CA GLU A 228 -14.09 -6.40 -17.20
C GLU A 228 -14.61 -4.98 -17.49
N CYS A 229 -13.72 -4.03 -17.78
CA CYS A 229 -14.07 -2.66 -18.16
C CYS A 229 -14.91 -2.62 -19.44
N LYS A 230 -14.51 -3.35 -20.48
CA LYS A 230 -15.22 -3.42 -21.76
C LYS A 230 -16.62 -4.00 -21.61
N ARG A 231 -16.77 -5.05 -20.78
CA ARG A 231 -18.06 -5.74 -20.58
C ARG A 231 -19.03 -4.92 -19.74
N ARG A 232 -18.54 -4.26 -18.68
CA ARG A 232 -19.40 -3.54 -17.72
C ARG A 232 -19.63 -2.08 -18.08
N TYR A 233 -18.69 -1.46 -18.78
CA TYR A 233 -18.67 -0.03 -19.07
C TYR A 233 -18.17 0.20 -20.50
N SER A 234 -16.92 0.64 -20.66
CA SER A 234 -16.34 0.95 -21.96
C SER A 234 -14.83 0.76 -21.99
N ILE A 235 -14.29 0.55 -23.20
CA ILE A 235 -12.83 0.56 -23.44
C ILE A 235 -12.23 1.92 -23.07
N ARG A 236 -13.00 3.00 -23.21
CA ARG A 236 -12.56 4.35 -22.84
C ARG A 236 -12.37 4.47 -21.32
N LEU A 237 -13.12 3.72 -20.50
CA LEU A 237 -12.91 3.69 -19.06
C LEU A 237 -11.60 2.99 -18.70
N TRP A 238 -11.28 1.87 -19.34
CA TRP A 238 -9.99 1.18 -19.18
C TRP A 238 -8.80 2.12 -19.45
N LYS A 239 -8.84 2.89 -20.54
CA LYS A 239 -7.79 3.89 -20.84
C LYS A 239 -7.65 4.95 -19.74
N VAL A 240 -8.76 5.37 -19.14
CA VAL A 240 -8.74 6.32 -18.02
C VAL A 240 -8.11 5.71 -16.77
N PHE A 241 -8.30 4.41 -16.51
CA PHE A 241 -7.55 3.72 -15.48
C PHE A 241 -6.07 3.61 -15.81
N SER A 242 -5.70 3.32 -17.05
CA SER A 242 -4.28 3.34 -17.48
C SER A 242 -3.62 4.69 -17.19
N ASP A 243 -4.31 5.81 -17.45
CA ASP A 243 -3.81 7.16 -17.11
C ASP A 243 -3.60 7.35 -15.60
N VAL A 244 -4.43 6.73 -14.75
CA VAL A 244 -4.28 6.75 -13.29
C VAL A 244 -3.09 5.89 -12.87
N PHE A 245 -3.01 4.66 -13.38
CA PHE A 245 -1.96 3.71 -13.05
C PHE A 245 -0.56 4.23 -13.41
N ASN A 246 -0.45 4.95 -14.54
CA ASN A 246 0.78 5.63 -14.94
C ASN A 246 1.22 6.75 -13.97
N CYS A 247 0.37 7.15 -13.02
CA CYS A 247 0.68 8.13 -11.98
C CYS A 247 1.04 7.47 -10.63
N LEU A 248 0.98 6.15 -10.46
CA LEU A 248 1.23 5.51 -9.17
C LEU A 248 2.71 5.60 -8.78
N PRO A 249 3.04 5.83 -7.49
CA PRO A 249 4.39 5.67 -6.97
C PRO A 249 4.80 4.19 -7.02
N VAL A 250 6.10 3.91 -7.10
CA VAL A 250 6.61 2.55 -7.31
C VAL A 250 7.23 1.94 -6.05
N THR A 251 7.60 2.76 -5.07
CA THR A 251 8.22 2.29 -3.82
C THR A 251 7.80 3.14 -2.62
N ALA A 252 7.97 2.59 -1.43
CA ALA A 252 7.87 3.32 -0.16
C ALA A 252 9.03 2.96 0.76
N LEU A 253 9.53 3.91 1.53
CA LEU A 253 10.51 3.71 2.60
C LEU A 253 9.83 4.03 3.94
N VAL A 254 9.62 3.00 4.75
CA VAL A 254 9.01 3.11 6.08
C VAL A 254 10.09 3.28 7.13
N ASP A 255 9.99 4.31 7.96
CA ASP A 255 10.91 4.63 9.07
C ASP A 255 12.40 4.61 8.67
N GLU A 256 12.70 5.00 7.42
CA GLU A 256 14.05 4.94 6.82
C GLU A 256 14.69 3.54 6.81
N LYS A 257 13.90 2.47 7.01
CA LYS A 257 14.40 1.13 7.30
C LYS A 257 13.83 0.05 6.39
N ILE A 258 12.53 0.13 6.07
CA ILE A 258 11.84 -0.92 5.30
C ILE A 258 11.53 -0.35 3.92
N LEU A 259 12.28 -0.78 2.92
CA LEU A 259 12.03 -0.45 1.52
C LEU A 259 10.99 -1.43 0.95
N CYS A 260 9.85 -0.90 0.58
CA CYS A 260 8.69 -1.62 0.07
C CYS A 260 8.54 -1.39 -1.44
N MET A 261 8.31 -2.46 -2.19
CA MET A 261 8.02 -2.46 -3.63
C MET A 261 7.19 -3.69 -3.97
N HIS A 262 6.68 -3.76 -5.20
CA HIS A 262 5.87 -4.89 -5.65
C HIS A 262 6.73 -6.13 -5.96
N GLY A 263 7.71 -5.96 -6.85
CA GLY A 263 8.63 -7.03 -7.25
C GLY A 263 9.84 -7.09 -6.34
N GLY A 264 10.95 -6.49 -6.77
CA GLY A 264 12.19 -6.55 -5.98
C GLY A 264 13.30 -5.63 -6.49
N LEU A 265 14.53 -5.94 -6.07
CA LEU A 265 15.68 -5.07 -6.31
C LEU A 265 16.13 -5.07 -7.78
N SER A 266 16.48 -3.89 -8.29
CA SER A 266 17.14 -3.74 -9.59
C SER A 266 18.66 -3.77 -9.45
N PRO A 267 19.41 -4.42 -10.37
CA PRO A 267 20.86 -4.26 -10.48
C PRO A 267 21.30 -2.84 -10.87
N GLU A 268 20.39 -2.03 -11.45
CA GLU A 268 20.65 -0.63 -11.79
C GLU A 268 20.46 0.32 -10.60
N MET A 269 19.92 -0.17 -9.47
CA MET A 269 19.66 0.64 -8.29
C MET A 269 20.92 0.78 -7.43
N GLU A 270 21.62 1.90 -7.59
CA GLU A 270 22.76 2.30 -6.77
C GLU A 270 22.36 3.27 -5.65
N SER A 271 21.29 4.04 -5.87
CA SER A 271 20.77 5.03 -4.93
C SER A 271 19.26 5.17 -5.02
N LEU A 272 18.60 5.40 -3.88
CA LEU A 272 17.17 5.72 -3.81
C LEU A 272 16.79 6.99 -4.58
N ASN A 273 17.75 7.89 -4.85
CA ASN A 273 17.51 9.08 -5.67
C ASN A 273 17.12 8.72 -7.10
N GLN A 274 17.63 7.61 -7.65
CA GLN A 274 17.22 7.15 -8.98
C GLN A 274 15.72 6.85 -9.04
N ILE A 275 15.13 6.39 -7.94
CA ILE A 275 13.67 6.18 -7.85
C ILE A 275 12.94 7.51 -7.72
N ARG A 276 13.46 8.45 -6.92
CA ARG A 276 12.88 9.81 -6.76
C ARG A 276 12.80 10.55 -8.09
N ASP A 277 13.79 10.34 -8.96
CA ASP A 277 13.92 11.02 -10.26
C ASP A 277 13.07 10.38 -11.38
N LEU A 278 12.39 9.26 -11.12
CA LEU A 278 11.48 8.65 -12.09
C LEU A 278 10.33 9.61 -12.40
N SER A 279 10.16 9.92 -13.69
CA SER A 279 9.13 10.85 -14.15
C SER A 279 7.76 10.18 -14.24
N ARG A 280 6.70 10.94 -13.91
CA ARG A 280 5.30 10.54 -14.11
C ARG A 280 4.51 11.63 -14.85
N PRO A 281 3.44 11.26 -15.58
CA PRO A 281 2.97 9.90 -15.81
C PRO A 281 3.88 9.12 -16.78
N CYS A 282 4.09 7.83 -16.53
CA CYS A 282 4.84 6.96 -17.45
C CYS A 282 4.24 5.55 -17.52
N ASP A 283 4.42 4.88 -18.65
CA ASP A 283 4.17 3.44 -18.74
C ASP A 283 5.33 2.65 -18.12
N VAL A 284 5.12 1.36 -17.84
CA VAL A 284 6.19 0.47 -17.36
C VAL A 284 7.07 0.08 -18.57
N PRO A 285 8.38 0.35 -18.55
CA PRO A 285 9.27 -0.08 -19.64
C PRO A 285 9.49 -1.60 -19.60
N ASP A 286 9.92 -2.18 -20.72
CA ASP A 286 10.23 -3.62 -20.81
C ASP A 286 11.50 -4.02 -20.04
N VAL A 287 12.38 -3.06 -19.73
CA VAL A 287 13.67 -3.27 -19.04
C VAL A 287 14.04 -2.06 -18.15
N GLY A 288 15.02 -2.26 -17.25
CA GLY A 288 15.64 -1.22 -16.43
C GLY A 288 14.96 -1.03 -15.08
N LEU A 289 15.43 -0.05 -14.31
CA LEU A 289 15.04 0.17 -12.91
C LEU A 289 13.55 -0.01 -12.60
N MET A 290 12.65 0.67 -13.33
CA MET A 290 11.21 0.55 -13.07
C MET A 290 10.68 -0.84 -13.40
N CYS A 291 11.16 -1.50 -14.45
CA CYS A 291 10.74 -2.86 -14.77
C CYS A 291 11.09 -3.79 -13.60
N ASP A 292 12.34 -3.77 -13.13
CA ASP A 292 12.80 -4.66 -12.08
C ASP A 292 12.05 -4.46 -10.75
N LEU A 293 11.81 -3.20 -10.34
CA LEU A 293 11.04 -2.86 -9.13
C LEU A 293 9.63 -3.47 -9.11
N LEU A 294 9.07 -3.75 -10.30
CA LEU A 294 7.74 -4.34 -10.46
C LEU A 294 7.77 -5.83 -10.84
N TRP A 295 8.93 -6.41 -11.21
CA TRP A 295 8.97 -7.76 -11.81
C TRP A 295 10.01 -8.71 -11.26
N SER A 296 11.04 -8.23 -10.55
CA SER A 296 12.11 -9.12 -10.10
C SER A 296 11.66 -9.96 -8.90
N ASP A 297 12.05 -11.23 -8.89
CA ASP A 297 11.80 -12.17 -7.80
C ASP A 297 13.09 -12.50 -7.02
N PRO A 298 13.02 -12.76 -5.71
CA PRO A 298 14.14 -13.33 -4.96
C PRO A 298 14.34 -14.81 -5.31
N ASP A 299 15.59 -15.23 -5.52
CA ASP A 299 15.96 -16.65 -5.71
C ASP A 299 17.12 -17.05 -4.80
N THR A 300 16.88 -18.02 -3.92
CA THR A 300 17.87 -18.56 -2.98
C THR A 300 19.05 -19.28 -3.67
N GLY A 301 18.88 -19.71 -4.92
CA GLY A 301 19.94 -20.33 -5.72
C GLY A 301 20.89 -19.32 -6.37
N VAL A 302 20.54 -18.02 -6.35
CA VAL A 302 21.33 -16.95 -6.96
C VAL A 302 22.16 -16.25 -5.89
N ASN A 303 23.48 -16.42 -5.97
CA ASN A 303 24.41 -15.79 -5.05
C ASN A 303 24.75 -14.37 -5.55
N VAL A 304 24.05 -13.36 -5.04
CA VAL A 304 24.32 -11.96 -5.35
C VAL A 304 25.54 -11.50 -4.55
N SER A 305 26.64 -11.18 -5.24
CA SER A 305 27.94 -10.81 -4.66
C SER A 305 28.00 -9.41 -4.06
N ARG A 306 26.87 -8.69 -3.97
CA ARG A 306 26.75 -7.33 -3.42
C ARG A 306 25.59 -7.26 -2.42
N PRO A 307 25.85 -7.38 -1.11
CA PRO A 307 24.81 -7.19 -0.10
C PRO A 307 24.63 -5.69 0.13
N PHE A 308 23.66 -5.05 -0.52
CA PHE A 308 23.29 -3.67 -0.20
C PHE A 308 22.07 -3.59 0.72
N PHE A 309 21.19 -4.61 0.73
CA PHE A 309 19.95 -4.61 1.50
C PHE A 309 19.71 -6.00 2.12
N HIS A 310 19.27 -6.05 3.38
CA HIS A 310 18.65 -7.26 3.94
C HIS A 310 17.21 -7.32 3.43
N VAL A 311 16.93 -8.34 2.61
CA VAL A 311 15.60 -8.58 2.05
C VAL A 311 14.81 -9.45 3.04
N HIS A 312 13.67 -8.94 3.49
CA HIS A 312 12.67 -9.75 4.19
C HIS A 312 11.56 -10.07 3.18
N VAL A 313 11.33 -11.36 2.94
CA VAL A 313 10.25 -11.91 2.11
C VAL A 313 9.16 -12.42 3.03
#